data_AF-A0A524J4E5-F1
#
_entry.id   AF-A0A524J4E5-F1
#
_cell.length_a   1.000
_cell.length_b   1.000
_cell.length_c   1.000
_cell.angle_alpha   90.00
_cell.angle_beta   90.00
_cell.angle_gamma   90.00
#
_symmetry.space_group_name_H-M   'P 1'
#
loop_
_entity.id
_entity.type
_entity.pdbx_description
1 polymer ?
#
loop_
_entity_poly.entity_id
_entity_poly.type
_entity_poly.pdbx_seq_one_letter_code
_entity_poly.pdbx_strand_id
1 'polypeptide(L)'
;MEIMGVQIRTIINDNTAARCDGCLQVIDGTPWRVNLLDIVAAESPVAWTERPTVNPGPFEFHGDPDCVRRWMADKGYLFCRRGEVREIMRPVSIPTDPPVLGLCDGIHRDDHEFVPA
;
A
#
# COMPACT_ATOMS: atom_id res chain seq x y z
N MET A 1 -32.74 -10.02 -15.26
CA MET A 1 -32.89 -10.28 -16.71
C MET A 1 -33.84 -11.46 -16.86
N GLU A 2 -34.76 -11.44 -17.83
CA GLU A 2 -35.66 -12.57 -18.09
C GLU A 2 -35.27 -13.21 -19.42
N ILE A 3 -34.94 -14.49 -19.40
CA ILE A 3 -34.65 -15.28 -20.60
C ILE A 3 -35.59 -16.47 -20.56
N MET A 4 -36.43 -16.64 -21.60
CA MET A 4 -37.33 -17.79 -21.76
C MET A 4 -38.28 -18.05 -20.57
N GLY A 5 -38.78 -17.00 -19.91
CA GLY A 5 -39.73 -17.13 -18.79
C GLY A 5 -39.11 -17.54 -17.45
N VAL A 6 -37.77 -17.60 -17.37
CA VAL A 6 -37.04 -17.83 -16.11
C VAL A 6 -36.44 -16.50 -15.64
N GLN A 7 -36.81 -16.09 -14.43
CA GLN A 7 -36.31 -14.88 -13.80
C GLN A 7 -34.88 -15.13 -13.31
N ILE A 8 -33.89 -14.73 -14.11
CA ILE A 8 -32.49 -14.87 -13.73
C ILE A 8 -32.14 -13.71 -12.78
N ARG A 9 -32.05 -14.01 -11.48
CA ARG A 9 -31.45 -13.14 -10.45
C ARG A 9 -29.92 -13.25 -10.52
N THR A 10 -29.33 -12.98 -11.68
CA THR A 10 -27.88 -12.86 -11.78
C THR A 10 -27.47 -11.64 -10.96
N ILE A 11 -26.50 -11.82 -10.06
CA ILE A 11 -25.75 -10.71 -9.48
C ILE A 11 -25.05 -10.02 -10.66
N ILE A 12 -25.57 -8.87 -11.10
CA ILE A 12 -25.10 -8.18 -12.32
C ILE A 12 -23.72 -7.54 -12.10
N ASN A 13 -23.38 -7.22 -10.86
CA ASN A 13 -22.04 -6.81 -10.43
C ASN A 13 -21.58 -7.76 -9.32
N ASP A 14 -20.55 -8.56 -9.59
CA ASP A 14 -19.88 -9.30 -8.52
C ASP A 14 -19.40 -8.32 -7.43
N ASN A 15 -19.40 -8.77 -6.18
CA ASN A 15 -18.84 -8.03 -5.05
C ASN A 15 -17.29 -8.03 -5.07
N THR A 16 -16.69 -8.16 -6.25
CA THR A 16 -15.24 -8.13 -6.53
C THR A 16 -14.80 -6.74 -6.97
N ALA A 17 -15.42 -5.70 -6.41
CA ALA A 17 -14.86 -4.36 -6.51
C ALA A 17 -13.49 -4.35 -5.80
N ALA A 18 -12.43 -3.98 -6.54
CA ALA A 18 -11.15 -3.66 -5.92
C ALA A 18 -11.38 -2.56 -4.88
N ARG A 19 -10.83 -2.73 -3.67
CA ARG A 19 -10.99 -1.77 -2.58
C ARG A 19 -9.66 -1.11 -2.29
N CYS A 20 -9.72 0.17 -2.00
CA CYS A 20 -8.54 0.92 -1.61
C CYS A 20 -8.04 0.45 -0.24
N ASP A 21 -6.75 0.12 -0.17
CA ASP A 21 -6.07 -0.30 1.06
C ASP A 21 -6.06 0.79 2.14
N GLY A 22 -6.28 2.06 1.76
CA GLY A 22 -6.33 3.21 2.66
C GLY A 22 -7.71 3.52 3.23
N CYS A 23 -8.69 3.75 2.36
CA CYS A 23 -10.03 4.19 2.79
C CYS A 23 -11.09 3.07 2.80
N LEU A 24 -10.75 1.88 2.30
CA LEU A 24 -11.60 0.69 2.17
C LEU A 24 -12.83 0.87 1.27
N GLN A 25 -12.95 2.01 0.58
CA GLN A 25 -13.98 2.26 -0.42
C GLN A 25 -13.64 1.55 -1.73
N VAL A 26 -14.68 1.31 -2.53
CA VAL A 26 -14.54 0.75 -3.88
C VAL A 26 -13.73 1.71 -4.76
N ILE A 27 -12.75 1.16 -5.48
CA ILE A 27 -12.04 1.85 -6.54
C ILE A 27 -12.87 1.73 -7.82
N ASP A 28 -13.20 2.87 -8.42
CA ASP A 28 -13.77 2.92 -9.76
C ASP A 28 -12.63 3.05 -10.78
N GLY A 29 -12.60 2.18 -11.79
CA GLY A 29 -11.55 2.14 -12.80
C GLY A 29 -10.25 1.45 -12.34
N THR A 30 -9.11 1.95 -12.84
CA THR A 30 -7.79 1.34 -12.61
C THR A 30 -7.20 1.79 -11.26
N PRO A 31 -6.81 0.87 -10.36
CA PRO A 31 -6.19 1.23 -9.10
C PRO A 31 -4.80 1.82 -9.32
N TRP A 32 -4.44 2.81 -8.50
CA TRP A 32 -3.06 3.25 -8.37
C TRP A 32 -2.30 2.23 -7.51
N ARG A 33 -1.17 1.73 -8.01
CA ARG A 33 -0.39 0.67 -7.36
C ARG A 33 0.87 1.23 -6.75
N VAL A 34 1.02 1.04 -5.45
CA VAL A 34 2.21 1.40 -4.70
C VAL A 34 2.93 0.13 -4.24
N ASN A 35 4.23 0.08 -4.48
CA ASN A 35 5.11 -0.99 -4.06
C ASN A 35 6.17 -0.44 -3.11
N LEU A 36 6.55 -1.25 -2.12
CA LEU A 36 7.67 -0.92 -1.24
C LEU A 36 8.93 -1.59 -1.77
N LEU A 37 9.89 -0.76 -2.22
CA LEU A 37 11.19 -1.24 -2.68
C LEU A 37 12.10 -1.49 -1.48
N ASP A 38 12.05 -2.70 -0.96
CA ASP A 38 13.00 -3.15 0.05
C ASP A 38 14.35 -3.50 -0.60
N ILE A 39 15.24 -2.50 -0.71
CA ILE A 39 16.59 -2.71 -1.24
C ILE A 39 17.52 -3.51 -0.29
N VAL A 40 17.07 -3.76 0.95
CA VAL A 40 17.80 -4.56 1.96
C VAL A 40 17.12 -5.90 2.22
N ALA A 41 16.14 -6.27 1.39
CA ALA A 41 15.53 -7.60 1.43
C ALA A 41 16.63 -8.66 1.32
N ALA A 42 16.61 -9.62 2.25
CA ALA A 42 17.55 -10.73 2.21
C ALA A 42 17.42 -11.45 0.86
N GLU A 43 18.55 -11.73 0.21
CA GLU A 43 18.55 -12.53 -1.04
C GLU A 43 17.93 -13.91 -0.83
N SER A 44 17.89 -14.39 0.41
CA SER A 44 17.20 -15.61 0.80
C SER A 44 15.74 -15.33 1.18
N PRO A 45 14.78 -16.10 0.66
CA PRO A 45 13.38 -15.97 1.09
C PRO A 45 13.28 -16.22 2.60
N VAL A 46 12.41 -15.45 3.26
CA VAL A 46 12.09 -15.67 4.68
C VAL A 46 11.56 -17.09 4.89
N ALA A 47 11.83 -17.68 6.06
CA ALA A 47 11.32 -18.99 6.39
C ALA A 47 9.78 -19.00 6.30
N TRP A 48 9.18 -20.11 5.86
CA TRP A 48 7.72 -20.20 5.68
C TRP A 48 6.92 -19.98 6.98
N THR A 49 7.56 -20.13 8.14
CA THR A 49 7.00 -19.89 9.48
C THR A 49 7.14 -18.44 9.95
N GLU A 50 7.86 -17.59 9.21
CA GLU A 50 8.17 -16.22 9.58
C GLU A 50 7.37 -15.23 8.73
N ARG A 51 7.18 -14.02 9.27
CA ARG A 51 6.57 -12.92 8.53
C ARG A 51 7.67 -12.02 7.99
N PRO A 52 7.60 -11.58 6.73
CA PRO A 52 8.56 -10.60 6.21
C PRO A 52 8.45 -9.30 6.99
N THR A 53 9.60 -8.67 7.24
CA THR A 53 9.68 -7.37 7.93
C THR A 53 8.91 -6.29 7.20
N VAL A 54 8.92 -6.33 5.87
CA VAL A 54 8.17 -5.43 4.99
C VAL A 54 7.46 -6.25 3.91
N ASN A 55 6.16 -6.04 3.73
CA ASN A 55 5.45 -6.58 2.57
C ASN A 55 5.66 -5.63 1.37
N PRO A 56 6.26 -6.09 0.25
CA PRO A 56 6.56 -5.24 -0.90
C PRO A 56 5.34 -4.78 -1.70
N GLY A 57 4.16 -5.37 -1.50
CA GLY A 57 2.96 -5.05 -2.27
C GLY A 57 2.74 -6.00 -3.47
N PRO A 58 1.98 -5.59 -4.52
CA PRO A 58 1.42 -4.25 -4.72
C PRO A 58 0.23 -3.95 -3.80
N PHE A 59 0.18 -2.73 -3.29
CA PHE A 59 -0.97 -2.16 -2.58
C PHE A 59 -1.79 -1.30 -3.55
N GLU A 60 -3.11 -1.38 -3.48
CA GLU A 60 -4.02 -0.76 -4.42
C GLU A 60 -4.79 0.40 -3.77
N PHE A 61 -4.75 1.57 -4.40
CA PHE A 61 -5.34 2.80 -3.87
C PHE A 61 -6.18 3.53 -4.92
N HIS A 62 -7.04 4.42 -4.44
CA HIS A 62 -7.48 5.55 -5.26
C HIS A 62 -6.24 6.39 -5.66
N GLY A 63 -6.34 7.15 -6.74
CA GLY A 63 -5.27 8.06 -7.18
C GLY A 63 -4.99 9.25 -6.26
N ASP A 64 -5.50 9.22 -5.03
CA ASP A 64 -5.30 10.22 -3.99
C ASP A 64 -4.17 9.78 -3.04
N PRO A 65 -3.05 10.52 -2.95
CA PRO A 65 -1.97 10.27 -2.00
C PRO A 65 -2.41 10.13 -0.54
N ASP A 66 -3.49 10.80 -0.14
CA ASP A 66 -3.98 10.72 1.24
C ASP A 66 -4.50 9.33 1.60
N CYS A 67 -4.96 8.55 0.62
CA CYS A 67 -5.30 7.14 0.83
C CYS A 67 -4.05 6.32 1.20
N VAL A 68 -2.92 6.59 0.56
CA VAL A 68 -1.66 5.90 0.88
C VAL A 68 -1.16 6.34 2.24
N ARG A 69 -1.19 7.65 2.53
CA ARG A 69 -0.79 8.19 3.84
C ARG A 69 -1.60 7.61 5.00
N ARG A 70 -2.92 7.49 4.82
CA ARG A 70 -3.79 6.83 5.80
C ARG A 70 -3.39 5.37 6.03
N TRP A 71 -3.15 4.63 4.96
CA TRP A 71 -2.67 3.25 5.06
C TRP A 71 -1.31 3.15 5.77
N MET A 72 -0.38 4.08 5.50
CA MET A 72 0.89 4.15 6.20
C MET A 72 0.70 4.34 7.71
N ALA A 73 -0.17 5.27 8.10
CA ALA A 73 -0.49 5.53 9.50
C ALA A 73 -1.10 4.30 10.19
N ASP A 74 -2.03 3.61 9.53
CA ASP A 74 -2.65 2.38 10.04
C ASP A 74 -1.64 1.23 10.22
N LYS A 75 -0.55 1.23 9.44
CA LYS A 75 0.58 0.29 9.58
C LYS A 75 1.66 0.75 10.56
N GLY A 76 1.57 1.96 11.09
CA GLY A 76 2.58 2.56 11.97
C GLY A 76 3.84 3.03 11.24
N TYR A 77 3.76 3.23 9.92
CA TYR A 77 4.86 3.82 9.15
C TYR A 77 4.86 5.34 9.26
N LEU A 78 6.05 5.95 9.16
CA LEU A 78 6.20 7.41 9.03
C LEU A 78 6.27 7.82 7.56
N PHE A 79 5.86 9.05 7.26
CA PHE A 79 5.99 9.63 5.92
C PHE A 79 7.13 10.65 5.90
N CYS A 80 7.96 10.63 4.85
CA CYS A 80 8.95 11.68 4.64
C CYS A 80 8.32 12.90 3.98
N ARG A 81 8.16 14.00 4.73
CA ARG A 81 7.52 15.23 4.22
C ARG A 81 8.31 15.97 3.14
N ARG A 82 9.55 15.55 2.89
CA ARG A 82 10.41 16.07 1.82
C ARG A 82 10.25 15.35 0.49
N GLY A 83 9.54 14.22 0.48
CA GLY A 83 9.21 13.46 -0.72
C GLY A 83 7.72 13.51 -1.03
N GLU A 84 7.33 12.79 -2.08
CA GLU A 84 5.93 12.57 -2.47
C GLU A 84 5.57 11.09 -2.42
N VAL A 85 4.28 10.78 -2.39
CA VAL A 85 3.82 9.40 -2.57
C VAL A 85 3.95 9.02 -4.04
N ARG A 86 4.64 7.92 -4.31
CA ARG A 86 4.91 7.41 -5.67
C ARG A 86 4.58 5.92 -5.76
N GLU A 87 4.53 5.41 -7.00
CA GLU A 87 4.31 3.99 -7.28
C GLU A 87 5.36 3.07 -6.65
N ILE A 88 6.56 3.61 -6.37
CA ILE A 88 7.62 2.93 -5.66
C ILE A 88 8.03 3.81 -4.48
N MET A 89 7.85 3.30 -3.27
CA MET A 89 8.30 3.92 -2.03
C MET A 89 9.44 3.11 -1.43
N ARG A 90 10.46 3.78 -0.90
CA ARG A 90 11.61 3.18 -0.23
C ARG A 90 11.38 3.18 1.29
N PRO A 91 11.49 2.02 1.97
CA PRO A 91 11.52 1.95 3.42
C PRO A 91 12.88 2.40 3.95
N VAL A 92 12.86 3.12 5.05
CA VAL A 92 14.02 3.63 5.77
C VAL A 92 13.85 3.26 7.24
N SER A 93 14.83 2.54 7.80
CA SER A 93 14.81 2.17 9.22
C SER A 93 15.21 3.37 10.08
N ILE A 94 14.36 3.72 11.03
CA ILE A 94 14.58 4.81 11.97
C ILE A 94 15.02 4.20 13.31
N PRO A 95 16.13 4.67 13.92
CA PRO A 95 16.72 4.06 15.11
C PRO A 95 15.95 4.42 16.40
N THR A 96 14.68 4.00 16.48
CA THR A 96 13.85 4.00 17.69
C THR A 96 13.90 2.63 18.38
N ASP A 97 13.31 2.53 19.58
CA ASP A 97 13.17 1.26 20.30
C ASP A 97 11.67 0.96 20.59
N PRO A 98 11.02 0.05 19.86
CA PRO A 98 11.55 -0.72 18.71
C PRO A 98 11.73 0.13 17.44
N PRO A 99 12.52 -0.31 16.44
CA PRO A 99 12.70 0.43 15.18
C PRO A 99 11.39 0.64 14.43
N VAL A 100 11.20 1.86 13.93
CA VAL A 100 10.05 2.25 13.09
C VAL A 100 10.53 2.44 11.65
N LEU A 101 9.67 2.11 10.70
CA LEU A 101 9.93 2.34 9.28
C LEU A 101 9.34 3.67 8.82
N GLY A 102 10.15 4.48 8.17
CA GLY A 102 9.71 5.63 7.38
C GLY A 102 9.66 5.28 5.90
N LEU A 103 8.68 5.79 5.16
CA LEU A 103 8.54 5.62 3.72
C LEU A 103 8.84 6.93 2.99
N CYS A 104 9.64 6.84 1.92
CA CYS A 104 10.16 7.98 1.16
C CYS A 104 10.20 7.65 -0.34
N ASP A 105 10.13 8.65 -1.23
CA ASP A 105 10.27 8.44 -2.68
C ASP A 105 11.71 8.14 -3.16
N GLY A 106 12.70 8.30 -2.27
CA GLY A 106 14.11 8.06 -2.54
C GLY A 106 14.82 9.15 -3.36
N ILE A 107 14.16 10.26 -3.70
CA ILE A 107 14.76 11.33 -4.54
C ILE A 107 15.80 12.13 -3.75
N HIS A 108 15.50 12.44 -2.50
CA HIS A 108 16.32 13.31 -1.65
C HIS A 108 17.36 12.53 -0.81
N ARG A 109 17.71 11.31 -1.25
CA ARG A 109 18.75 10.45 -0.66
C ARG A 109 18.54 10.21 0.84
N ASP A 110 19.44 10.74 1.67
CA ASP A 110 19.44 10.53 3.13
C ASP A 110 18.90 11.74 3.91
N ASP A 111 18.55 12.83 3.22
CA ASP A 111 18.04 14.07 3.82
C ASP A 111 16.55 13.94 4.12
N HIS A 112 16.23 13.06 5.06
CA HIS A 112 14.86 12.69 5.42
C HIS A 112 14.30 13.59 6.52
N GLU A 113 13.00 13.84 6.43
CA GLU A 113 12.25 14.43 7.52
C GLU A 113 10.95 13.65 7.73
N PHE A 114 11.01 12.70 8.64
CA PHE A 114 9.91 11.81 8.94
C PHE A 114 8.92 12.44 9.90
N VAL A 115 7.64 12.38 9.52
CA VAL A 115 6.49 12.83 10.31
C VAL A 115 5.45 11.70 10.37
N PRO A 116 4.52 11.73 11.33
CA PRO A 116 3.35 10.87 11.29
C PRO A 116 2.68 10.96 9.91
N ALA A 117 2.44 9.78 9.33
CA ALA A 117 1.85 9.67 8.00
C ALA A 117 0.43 10.21 7.97
#